data_AF-A0A2N5IUT1-F1
#
_entry.id   AF-A0A2N5IUT1-F1
#
_cell.length_a   1.000
_cell.length_b   1.000
_cell.length_c   1.000
_cell.angle_alpha   90.00
_cell.angle_beta   90.00
_cell.angle_gamma   90.00
#
_symmetry.space_group_name_H-M   'P 1'
#
loop_
_entity.id
_entity.type
_entity.pdbx_description
1 polymer ?
#
loop_
_entity_poly.entity_id
_entity_poly.type
_entity_poly.pdbx_seq_one_letter_code
_entity_poly.pdbx_strand_id
1 'polypeptide(L)'
;MTRIRGSNQSYEQRHHHAWHRIASSFSQWHRRNLTVAIILAIGIIIAVLLVSLLPQPWSDVASNASNDSSRTLPTTSEHPEFTGPHKYEALTAWNNLHTELGRSILEDGVVTPVELAKVRKTYNECLSVYGLQAKTITDGNGEAIGESVVPIRGSMNSQQRSAVIDQCRAESDYQWLESLANAQSTEQSTKESQ
;
A
#
# COMPACT_ATOMS: atom_id res chain seq x y z
N MET A 1 89.05 -2.80 -55.94
CA MET A 1 88.56 -2.16 -57.18
C MET A 1 87.05 -1.93 -57.09
N THR A 2 86.66 -0.66 -56.94
CA THR A 2 85.49 0.05 -57.53
C THR A 2 84.10 -0.60 -57.68
N ARG A 3 83.08 -0.04 -56.98
CA ARG A 3 81.87 0.72 -57.46
C ARG A 3 80.71 0.59 -56.43
N ILE A 4 80.18 1.69 -55.84
CA ILE A 4 79.12 2.64 -56.29
C ILE A 4 77.69 2.05 -56.35
N ARG A 5 76.71 2.88 -55.89
CA ARG A 5 75.21 2.83 -55.90
C ARG A 5 74.59 2.25 -54.62
N GLY A 6 73.76 2.92 -53.83
CA GLY A 6 72.91 4.10 -54.05
C GLY A 6 71.50 3.69 -54.48
N SER A 7 70.50 3.76 -53.59
CA SER A 7 69.10 4.05 -53.93
C SER A 7 68.19 4.14 -52.69
N ASN A 8 67.34 5.16 -52.73
CA ASN A 8 66.10 5.34 -51.97
C ASN A 8 65.17 4.13 -52.00
N GLN A 9 64.42 3.94 -50.90
CA GLN A 9 63.06 3.35 -50.78
C GLN A 9 62.74 3.25 -49.27
N SER A 10 61.57 3.53 -48.72
CA SER A 10 60.30 4.07 -49.19
C SER A 10 59.53 4.49 -47.92
N TYR A 11 59.10 5.76 -47.85
CA TYR A 11 58.18 6.26 -46.84
C TYR A 11 56.75 5.83 -47.22
N GLU A 12 56.33 4.57 -47.01
CA GLU A 12 54.92 4.17 -47.24
C GLU A 12 54.59 2.78 -46.67
N GLN A 13 54.69 2.60 -45.34
CA GLN A 13 54.21 1.34 -44.76
C GLN A 13 53.83 1.43 -43.28
N ARG A 14 53.02 2.41 -42.88
CA ARG A 14 52.59 2.49 -41.47
C ARG A 14 51.15 2.93 -41.17
N HIS A 15 50.22 2.92 -42.14
CA HIS A 15 48.86 3.42 -41.87
C HIS A 15 47.67 2.46 -42.10
N HIS A 16 47.87 1.21 -42.54
CA HIS A 16 46.71 0.35 -42.90
C HIS A 16 46.22 -0.67 -41.86
N HIS A 17 46.85 -0.79 -40.66
CA HIS A 17 46.43 -1.80 -39.69
C HIS A 17 45.68 -1.28 -38.44
N ALA A 18 45.47 0.03 -38.31
CA ALA A 18 44.80 0.60 -37.14
C ALA A 18 43.26 0.68 -37.25
N TRP A 19 42.69 0.60 -38.46
CA TRP A 19 41.27 0.91 -38.68
C TRP A 19 40.30 -0.28 -38.53
N HIS A 20 40.78 -1.52 -38.55
CA HIS A 20 39.87 -2.69 -38.49
C HIS A 20 39.48 -3.15 -37.08
N ARG A 21 40.12 -2.67 -36.00
CA ARG A 21 39.80 -3.10 -34.62
C ARG A 21 38.75 -2.25 -33.90
N ILE A 22 38.39 -1.08 -34.41
CA ILE A 22 37.42 -0.18 -33.74
C ILE A 22 35.99 -0.41 -34.24
N ALA A 23 35.80 -0.93 -35.46
CA ALA A 23 34.47 -1.15 -36.02
C ALA A 23 33.73 -2.37 -35.45
N SER A 24 34.44 -3.37 -34.89
CA SER A 24 33.81 -4.60 -34.39
C SER A 24 33.27 -4.47 -32.95
N SER A 25 33.85 -3.61 -32.11
CA SER A 25 33.43 -3.44 -30.71
C SER A 25 32.11 -2.66 -30.55
N PHE A 26 31.79 -1.75 -31.48
CA PHE A 26 30.54 -0.99 -31.45
C PHE A 26 29.30 -1.83 -31.81
N SER A 27 29.45 -2.82 -32.69
CA SER A 27 28.33 -3.66 -33.15
C SER A 27 27.85 -4.67 -32.09
N GLN A 28 28.74 -5.14 -31.23
CA GLN A 28 28.43 -6.14 -30.20
C GLN A 28 27.78 -5.51 -28.95
N TRP A 29 28.13 -4.26 -28.64
CA TRP A 29 27.53 -3.50 -27.54
C TRP A 29 26.10 -3.04 -27.86
N HIS A 30 25.84 -2.61 -29.10
CA HIS A 30 24.48 -2.28 -29.54
C HIS A 30 23.53 -3.49 -29.56
N ARG A 31 23.99 -4.68 -29.97
CA ARG A 31 23.16 -5.90 -29.97
C ARG A 31 22.73 -6.34 -28.57
N ARG A 32 23.60 -6.16 -27.56
CA ARG A 32 23.30 -6.49 -26.16
C ARG A 32 22.30 -5.52 -25.53
N ASN A 33 22.44 -4.22 -25.81
CA ASN A 33 21.51 -3.22 -25.29
C ASN A 33 20.12 -3.32 -25.94
N LEU A 34 20.06 -3.70 -27.23
CA LEU A 34 18.80 -3.93 -27.94
C LEU A 34 18.04 -5.17 -27.42
N THR A 35 18.75 -6.25 -27.04
CA THR A 35 18.11 -7.44 -26.47
C THR A 35 17.52 -7.19 -25.09
N VAL A 36 18.22 -6.44 -24.22
CA VAL A 36 17.70 -6.07 -22.89
C VAL A 36 16.47 -5.16 -22.99
N ALA A 37 16.48 -4.19 -23.91
CA ALA A 37 15.33 -3.29 -24.13
C ALA A 37 14.07 -4.05 -24.61
N ILE A 38 14.24 -5.04 -25.49
CA ILE A 38 13.13 -5.87 -25.99
C ILE A 38 12.54 -6.73 -24.85
N ILE A 39 13.38 -7.33 -24.01
CA ILE A 39 12.91 -8.16 -22.88
C ILE A 39 12.12 -7.31 -21.87
N LEU A 40 12.60 -6.10 -21.55
CA LEU A 40 11.88 -5.18 -20.67
C LEU A 40 10.54 -4.74 -21.24
N ALA A 41 10.48 -4.42 -22.54
CA ALA A 41 9.23 -4.03 -23.20
C ALA A 41 8.20 -5.17 -23.19
N ILE A 42 8.62 -6.41 -23.45
CA ILE A 42 7.74 -7.59 -23.39
C ILE A 42 7.23 -7.82 -21.96
N GLY A 43 8.09 -7.67 -20.95
CA GLY A 43 7.69 -7.78 -19.54
C GLY A 43 6.61 -6.77 -19.14
N ILE A 44 6.74 -5.51 -19.59
CA ILE A 44 5.74 -4.45 -19.32
C ILE A 44 4.41 -4.76 -20.01
N ILE A 45 4.43 -5.22 -21.27
CA ILE A 45 3.20 -5.57 -22.00
C ILE A 45 2.47 -6.74 -21.34
N ILE A 46 3.20 -7.77 -20.90
CA ILE A 46 2.62 -8.92 -20.19
C ILE A 46 2.02 -8.47 -18.84
N ALA A 47 2.71 -7.59 -18.10
CA ALA A 47 2.19 -7.06 -16.84
C ALA A 47 0.90 -6.24 -17.04
N VAL A 48 0.83 -5.39 -18.08
CA VAL A 48 -0.37 -4.59 -18.38
C VAL A 48 -1.54 -5.49 -18.80
N LEU A 49 -1.29 -6.50 -19.64
CA LEU A 49 -2.33 -7.46 -20.06
C LEU A 49 -2.86 -8.28 -18.87
N LEU A 50 -1.98 -8.71 -17.96
CA LEU A 50 -2.38 -9.42 -16.73
C LEU A 50 -3.23 -8.52 -15.83
N VAL A 51 -2.90 -7.23 -15.69
CA VAL A 51 -3.68 -6.27 -14.88
C VAL A 51 -5.06 -6.00 -15.48
N SER A 52 -5.21 -5.97 -16.80
CA SER A 52 -6.51 -5.80 -17.48
C SER A 52 -7.44 -7.01 -17.41
N LEU A 53 -6.94 -8.18 -16.99
CA LEU A 53 -7.73 -9.40 -16.81
C LEU A 53 -8.25 -9.57 -15.38
N LEU A 54 -7.82 -8.73 -14.42
CA LEU A 54 -8.46 -8.69 -13.12
C LEU A 54 -9.80 -7.95 -13.26
N PRO A 55 -10.91 -8.50 -12.71
CA PRO A 55 -12.14 -7.75 -12.57
C PRO A 55 -11.83 -6.44 -11.84
N GLN A 56 -12.36 -5.31 -12.31
CA GLN A 56 -12.25 -4.01 -11.65
C GLN A 56 -13.44 -3.86 -10.70
N PRO A 57 -13.35 -4.30 -9.42
CA PRO A 57 -14.50 -4.33 -8.50
C PRO A 57 -15.03 -2.93 -8.14
N TRP A 58 -14.31 -1.87 -8.51
CA TRP A 58 -14.60 -0.50 -8.14
C TRP A 58 -15.40 0.30 -9.18
N SER A 59 -15.60 -0.24 -10.39
CA SER A 59 -16.41 0.39 -11.46
C SER A 59 -17.84 0.70 -11.01
N ASP A 60 -18.41 -0.18 -10.19
CA ASP A 60 -19.83 -0.14 -9.86
C ASP A 60 -20.13 0.60 -8.55
N VAL A 61 -19.10 1.09 -7.86
CA VAL A 61 -19.22 1.73 -6.53
C VAL A 61 -20.05 3.01 -6.60
N ALA A 62 -19.86 3.84 -7.64
CA ALA A 62 -20.62 5.08 -7.80
C ALA A 62 -22.10 4.82 -8.13
N SER A 63 -22.39 3.78 -8.94
CA SER A 63 -23.75 3.43 -9.35
C SER A 63 -24.55 2.78 -8.22
N ASN A 64 -23.89 1.98 -7.36
CA ASN A 64 -24.52 1.28 -6.26
C ASN A 64 -24.64 2.13 -4.97
N ALA A 65 -23.94 3.25 -4.86
CA ALA A 65 -24.10 4.21 -3.77
C ALA A 65 -25.35 5.10 -3.92
N SER A 66 -25.79 5.36 -5.17
CA SER A 66 -26.94 6.23 -5.47
C SER A 66 -28.30 5.51 -5.31
N ASN A 67 -28.32 4.20 -5.49
CA ASN A 67 -29.48 3.38 -5.22
C ASN A 67 -29.36 2.80 -3.81
N ASP A 68 -30.26 3.20 -2.93
CA ASP A 68 -30.53 2.65 -1.58
C ASP A 68 -31.04 1.19 -1.65
N SER A 69 -30.52 0.42 -2.60
CA SER A 69 -30.93 -0.94 -2.88
C SER A 69 -30.23 -1.85 -1.89
N SER A 70 -31.03 -2.54 -1.10
CA SER A 70 -30.72 -3.65 -0.18
C SER A 70 -30.11 -4.89 -0.87
N ARG A 71 -29.43 -4.70 -2.00
CA ARG A 71 -28.91 -5.81 -2.81
C ARG A 71 -27.56 -6.26 -2.26
N THR A 72 -27.53 -7.52 -1.84
CA THR A 72 -26.37 -8.24 -1.32
C THR A 72 -25.22 -8.21 -2.32
N LEU A 73 -24.03 -7.79 -1.88
CA LEU A 73 -22.83 -7.73 -2.70
C LEU A 73 -22.24 -9.14 -2.84
N PRO A 74 -21.83 -9.57 -4.05
CA PRO A 74 -21.09 -10.81 -4.21
C PRO A 74 -19.67 -10.61 -3.69
N THR A 75 -19.27 -11.39 -2.71
CA THR A 75 -17.92 -11.38 -2.17
C THR A 75 -17.36 -12.79 -2.11
N THR A 76 -16.04 -12.88 -2.11
CA THR A 76 -15.31 -14.15 -2.05
C THR A 76 -15.03 -14.60 -0.61
N SER A 77 -15.65 -13.97 0.39
CA SER A 77 -15.42 -14.18 1.82
C SER A 77 -16.78 -14.37 2.52
N GLU A 78 -16.90 -15.38 3.38
CA GLU A 78 -18.09 -15.51 4.24
C GLU A 78 -18.17 -14.28 5.15
N HIS A 79 -19.21 -13.47 4.98
CA HIS A 79 -19.45 -12.27 5.78
C HIS A 79 -20.94 -12.11 6.10
N PRO A 80 -21.29 -11.39 7.18
CA PRO A 80 -22.67 -11.03 7.49
C PRO A 80 -23.30 -10.19 6.37
N GLU A 81 -24.62 -10.26 6.25
CA GLU A 81 -25.32 -9.34 5.36
C GLU A 81 -25.35 -7.94 5.97
N PHE A 82 -24.47 -7.06 5.48
CA PHE A 82 -24.44 -5.65 5.89
C PHE A 82 -25.56 -4.87 5.21
N THR A 83 -26.32 -4.11 6.01
CA THR A 83 -27.40 -3.24 5.53
C THR A 83 -27.23 -1.82 6.07
N GLY A 84 -28.00 -0.88 5.54
CA GLY A 84 -27.96 0.52 5.98
C GLY A 84 -26.90 1.37 5.27
N PRO A 85 -26.73 2.63 5.73
CA PRO A 85 -25.95 3.66 5.03
C PRO A 85 -24.45 3.36 4.99
N HIS A 86 -23.92 2.65 5.99
CA HIS A 86 -22.49 2.33 6.13
C HIS A 86 -22.12 0.91 5.66
N LYS A 87 -22.96 0.28 4.83
CA LYS A 87 -22.75 -1.13 4.42
C LYS A 87 -21.45 -1.35 3.66
N TYR A 88 -20.96 -0.34 2.92
CA TYR A 88 -19.73 -0.46 2.15
C TYR A 88 -18.50 -0.33 3.04
N GLU A 89 -18.56 0.55 4.04
CA GLU A 89 -17.54 0.72 5.07
C GLU A 89 -17.45 -0.52 5.95
N ALA A 90 -18.60 -1.09 6.35
CA ALA A 90 -18.65 -2.36 7.07
C ALA A 90 -18.06 -3.50 6.26
N LEU A 91 -18.43 -3.62 4.97
CA LEU A 91 -17.83 -4.65 4.11
C LEU A 91 -16.32 -4.46 3.91
N THR A 92 -15.88 -3.21 3.75
CA THR A 92 -14.46 -2.88 3.62
C THR A 92 -13.71 -3.24 4.89
N ALA A 93 -14.25 -2.89 6.06
CA ALA A 93 -13.69 -3.28 7.35
C ALA A 93 -13.59 -4.79 7.43
N TRP A 94 -14.69 -5.52 7.21
CA TRP A 94 -14.76 -6.99 7.27
C TRP A 94 -13.66 -7.69 6.45
N ASN A 95 -13.49 -7.26 5.21
CA ASN A 95 -12.50 -7.84 4.30
C ASN A 95 -11.04 -7.61 4.74
N ASN A 96 -10.81 -6.65 5.64
CA ASN A 96 -9.50 -6.32 6.17
C ASN A 96 -9.35 -6.67 7.66
N LEU A 97 -10.31 -7.40 8.27
CA LEU A 97 -10.19 -7.91 9.63
C LEU A 97 -9.30 -9.15 9.68
N HIS A 98 -8.36 -9.17 10.62
CA HIS A 98 -7.41 -10.26 10.84
C HIS A 98 -7.69 -11.05 12.12
N THR A 99 -8.48 -10.49 13.04
CA THR A 99 -8.75 -11.06 14.36
C THR A 99 -10.17 -11.58 14.48
N GLU A 100 -10.34 -12.66 15.25
CA GLU A 100 -11.68 -13.18 15.58
C GLU A 100 -12.47 -12.18 16.44
N LEU A 101 -11.79 -11.39 17.29
CA LEU A 101 -12.43 -10.32 18.04
C LEU A 101 -13.05 -9.30 17.08
N GLY A 102 -12.28 -8.82 16.11
CA GLY A 102 -12.76 -7.85 15.13
C GLY A 102 -13.94 -8.40 14.33
N ARG A 103 -13.88 -9.67 13.91
CA ARG A 103 -14.99 -10.33 13.21
C ARG A 103 -16.24 -10.39 14.07
N SER A 104 -16.11 -10.87 15.32
CA SER A 104 -17.23 -11.00 16.25
C SER A 104 -17.92 -9.66 16.55
N ILE A 105 -17.16 -8.55 16.57
CA ILE A 105 -17.70 -7.21 16.78
C ILE A 105 -18.49 -6.75 15.56
N LEU A 106 -18.04 -7.09 14.36
CA LEU A 106 -18.67 -6.63 13.13
C LEU A 106 -19.78 -7.58 12.64
N GLU A 107 -20.11 -8.64 13.38
CA GLU A 107 -21.13 -9.62 12.97
C GLU A 107 -22.52 -9.00 12.74
N ASP A 108 -22.89 -7.99 13.52
CA ASP A 108 -24.17 -7.29 13.39
C ASP A 108 -24.10 -6.01 12.54
N GLY A 109 -22.92 -5.68 12.01
CA GLY A 109 -22.66 -4.50 11.19
C GLY A 109 -22.54 -3.18 11.95
N VAL A 110 -22.61 -3.18 13.29
CA VAL A 110 -22.55 -1.97 14.11
C VAL A 110 -21.41 -2.06 15.12
N VAL A 111 -20.58 -1.03 15.20
CA VAL A 111 -19.51 -0.99 16.21
C VAL A 111 -19.96 -0.13 17.38
N THR A 112 -20.33 -0.77 18.49
CA THR A 112 -20.73 -0.02 19.68
C THR A 112 -19.52 0.60 20.41
N PRO A 113 -19.71 1.66 21.22
CA PRO A 113 -18.62 2.23 22.03
C PRO A 113 -17.97 1.21 22.97
N VAL A 114 -18.75 0.25 23.48
CA VAL A 114 -18.26 -0.81 24.37
C VAL A 114 -17.36 -1.79 23.61
N GLU A 115 -17.71 -2.13 22.38
CA GLU A 115 -16.90 -3.00 21.53
C GLU A 115 -15.64 -2.30 21.06
N LEU A 116 -15.74 -1.04 20.64
CA LEU A 116 -14.57 -0.23 20.31
C LEU A 116 -13.60 -0.15 21.49
N ALA A 117 -14.11 -0.04 22.73
CA ALA A 117 -13.28 -0.08 23.93
C ALA A 117 -12.58 -1.43 24.14
N LYS A 118 -13.20 -2.57 23.77
CA LYS A 118 -12.55 -3.90 23.80
C LYS A 118 -11.39 -3.96 22.81
N VAL A 119 -11.59 -3.50 21.59
CA VAL A 119 -10.53 -3.49 20.55
C VAL A 119 -9.40 -2.55 20.96
N ARG A 120 -9.75 -1.38 21.51
CA ARG A 120 -8.79 -0.43 22.04
C ARG A 120 -7.95 -1.02 23.18
N LYS A 121 -8.52 -1.91 23.99
CA LYS A 121 -7.78 -2.65 25.01
C LYS A 121 -6.71 -3.53 24.37
N THR A 122 -7.05 -4.31 23.34
CA THR A 122 -6.09 -5.13 22.59
C THR A 122 -5.02 -4.28 21.90
N TYR A 123 -5.41 -3.15 21.32
CA TYR A 123 -4.46 -2.16 20.76
C TYR A 123 -3.47 -1.65 21.83
N ASN A 124 -3.97 -1.29 23.02
CA ASN A 124 -3.12 -0.86 24.13
C ASN A 124 -2.24 -1.97 24.70
N GLU A 125 -2.70 -3.22 24.69
CA GLU A 125 -1.89 -4.40 25.05
C GLU A 125 -0.69 -4.51 24.12
N CYS A 126 -0.88 -4.36 22.80
CA CYS A 126 0.21 -4.30 21.82
C CYS A 126 1.17 -3.12 22.08
N LEU A 127 0.64 -1.90 22.23
CA LEU A 127 1.44 -0.70 22.49
C LEU A 127 2.28 -0.80 23.77
N SER A 128 1.76 -1.47 24.81
CA SER A 128 2.40 -1.58 26.11
C SER A 128 3.76 -2.31 26.06
N VAL A 129 3.91 -3.26 25.15
CA VAL A 129 5.16 -3.99 24.90
C VAL A 129 6.27 -3.01 24.53
N TYR A 130 5.93 -1.99 23.75
CA TYR A 130 6.84 -0.95 23.28
C TYR A 130 6.94 0.26 24.21
N GLY A 131 6.25 0.23 25.36
CA GLY A 131 6.22 1.36 26.29
C GLY A 131 5.39 2.54 25.79
N LEU A 132 4.38 2.28 24.98
CA LEU A 132 3.41 3.25 24.48
C LEU A 132 2.02 2.99 25.07
N GLN A 133 1.16 4.01 25.07
CA GLN A 133 -0.25 3.89 25.45
C GLN A 133 -1.10 4.90 24.67
N ALA A 134 -2.22 4.44 24.12
CA ALA A 134 -3.24 5.28 23.54
C ALA A 134 -4.12 5.92 24.63
N LYS A 135 -4.28 7.23 24.57
CA LYS A 135 -5.07 8.03 25.51
C LYS A 135 -6.12 8.87 24.77
N THR A 136 -7.32 8.92 25.33
CA THR A 136 -8.36 9.81 24.82
C THR A 136 -7.98 11.24 25.15
N ILE A 137 -8.07 12.09 24.14
CA ILE A 137 -8.01 13.54 24.30
C ILE A 137 -9.44 13.99 24.59
N THR A 138 -9.63 14.66 25.71
CA THR A 138 -10.90 15.24 26.11
C THR A 138 -10.87 16.76 25.98
N ASP A 139 -12.02 17.36 25.66
CA ASP A 139 -12.18 18.82 25.69
C ASP A 139 -12.39 19.35 27.12
N GLY A 140 -12.64 20.66 27.25
CA GLY A 140 -12.90 21.30 28.53
C GLY A 140 -14.18 20.85 29.24
N ASN A 141 -15.08 20.16 28.54
CA ASN A 141 -16.34 19.63 29.07
C ASN A 141 -16.24 18.13 29.40
N GLY A 142 -15.10 17.49 29.10
CA GLY A 142 -14.89 16.07 29.30
C GLY A 142 -15.29 15.18 28.12
N GLU A 143 -15.70 15.78 26.99
CA GLU A 143 -16.08 15.05 25.78
C GLU A 143 -14.84 14.58 25.02
N ALA A 144 -14.90 13.36 24.46
CA ALA A 144 -13.80 12.80 23.70
C ALA A 144 -13.67 13.49 22.33
N ILE A 145 -12.56 14.19 22.09
CA ILE A 145 -12.28 14.91 20.84
C ILE A 145 -11.19 14.27 19.98
N GLY A 146 -10.58 13.19 20.48
CA GLY A 146 -9.61 12.43 19.70
C GLY A 146 -8.81 11.45 20.54
N GLU A 147 -7.73 10.97 19.94
CA GLU A 147 -6.80 10.03 20.57
C GLU A 147 -5.35 10.48 20.33
N SER A 148 -4.49 10.28 21.33
CA SER A 148 -3.05 10.43 21.21
C SER A 148 -2.33 9.23 21.77
N VAL A 149 -1.27 8.79 21.10
CA VAL A 149 -0.37 7.75 21.63
C VAL A 149 0.82 8.41 22.31
N VAL A 150 0.98 8.13 23.59
CA VAL A 150 2.03 8.71 24.44
C VAL A 150 3.02 7.65 24.90
N PRO A 151 4.31 7.98 25.05
CA PRO A 151 5.26 7.11 25.71
C PRO A 151 4.98 7.05 27.21
N ILE A 152 4.90 5.84 27.76
CA ILE A 152 4.81 5.58 29.20
C ILE A 152 6.15 5.16 29.80
N ARG A 153 7.09 4.68 28.97
CA ARG A 153 8.47 4.36 29.38
C ARG A 153 9.42 4.40 28.17
N GLY A 154 10.67 4.76 28.42
CA GLY A 154 11.71 4.83 27.38
C GLY A 154 11.54 6.01 26.43
N SER A 155 12.47 6.11 25.47
CA SER A 155 12.44 7.12 24.41
C SER A 155 12.48 6.42 23.06
N MET A 156 11.53 6.74 22.20
CA MET A 156 11.45 6.24 20.83
C MET A 156 11.37 7.41 19.86
N ASN A 157 12.12 7.35 18.77
CA ASN A 157 12.06 8.37 17.73
C ASN A 157 10.68 8.35 17.02
N SER A 158 10.35 9.41 16.29
CA SER A 158 9.03 9.57 15.68
C SER A 158 8.72 8.50 14.63
N GLN A 159 9.70 8.10 13.82
CA GLN A 159 9.51 7.11 12.75
C GLN A 159 9.23 5.71 13.32
N GLN A 160 10.03 5.28 14.29
CA GLN A 160 9.81 4.01 14.99
C GLN A 160 8.47 3.99 15.71
N ARG A 161 8.11 5.10 16.36
CA ARG A 161 6.83 5.23 17.05
C ARG A 161 5.65 5.11 16.10
N SER A 162 5.71 5.79 14.95
CA SER A 162 4.67 5.66 13.91
C SER A 162 4.55 4.22 13.44
N ALA A 163 5.67 3.56 13.12
CA ALA A 163 5.64 2.18 12.66
C ALA A 163 5.03 1.23 13.70
N VAL A 164 5.34 1.39 14.99
CA VAL A 164 4.73 0.60 16.06
C VAL A 164 3.24 0.89 16.20
N ILE A 165 2.83 2.15 16.11
CA ILE A 165 1.42 2.55 16.14
C ILE A 165 0.67 1.87 14.99
N ASP A 166 1.19 1.98 13.77
CA ASP A 166 0.57 1.43 12.57
C ASP A 166 0.49 -0.11 12.65
N GLN A 167 1.56 -0.75 13.11
CA GLN A 167 1.58 -2.19 13.33
C GLN A 167 0.52 -2.60 14.36
N CYS A 168 0.49 -1.99 15.55
CA CYS A 168 -0.47 -2.34 16.59
C CYS A 168 -1.92 -2.04 16.17
N ARG A 169 -2.15 -1.00 15.36
CA ARG A 169 -3.46 -0.70 14.78
C ARG A 169 -3.93 -1.78 13.81
N ALA A 170 -3.02 -2.31 12.98
CA ALA A 170 -3.32 -3.40 12.07
C ALA A 170 -3.53 -4.73 12.80
N GLU A 171 -2.65 -5.10 13.74
CA GLU A 171 -2.72 -6.37 14.47
C GLU A 171 -3.95 -6.50 15.38
N SER A 172 -4.48 -5.37 15.85
CA SER A 172 -5.69 -5.34 16.69
C SER A 172 -6.97 -5.09 15.90
N ASP A 173 -6.90 -4.91 14.58
CA ASP A 173 -8.00 -4.41 13.73
C ASP A 173 -8.57 -3.04 14.13
N TYR A 174 -7.92 -2.33 15.07
CA TYR A 174 -8.40 -1.06 15.62
C TYR A 174 -8.62 0.00 14.54
N GLN A 175 -7.75 0.08 13.53
CA GLN A 175 -7.90 1.07 12.46
C GLN A 175 -9.20 0.93 11.66
N TRP A 176 -9.69 -0.28 11.46
CA TRP A 176 -10.89 -0.54 10.66
C TRP A 176 -12.15 -0.28 11.48
N LEU A 177 -12.14 -0.74 12.73
CA LEU A 177 -13.29 -0.61 13.63
C LEU A 177 -13.44 0.82 14.18
N GLU A 178 -12.33 1.53 14.46
CA GLU A 178 -12.34 2.96 14.81
C GLU A 178 -12.91 3.80 13.67
N SER A 179 -12.46 3.57 12.44
CA SER A 179 -12.95 4.31 11.28
C SER A 179 -14.45 4.10 11.05
N LEU A 180 -14.92 2.86 11.18
CA LEU A 180 -16.34 2.54 11.00
C LEU A 180 -17.21 3.14 12.11
N ALA A 181 -16.77 3.03 13.37
CA ALA A 181 -17.48 3.62 14.51
C ALA A 181 -17.60 5.15 14.38
N ASN A 182 -16.55 5.83 13.90
CA ASN A 182 -16.57 7.27 13.65
C ASN A 182 -17.56 7.66 12.54
N ALA A 183 -17.62 6.86 11.46
CA ALA A 183 -18.60 7.07 10.38
C ALA A 183 -20.04 6.94 10.91
N GLN A 184 -20.30 5.87 11.68
CA GLN A 184 -21.61 5.59 12.29
C GLN A 184 -22.05 6.68 13.28
N SER A 185 -21.11 7.21 14.07
CA SER A 185 -21.39 8.26 15.06
C SER A 185 -21.74 9.62 14.41
N THR A 186 -21.11 9.94 13.28
CA THR A 186 -21.32 11.22 12.58
C THR A 186 -22.74 11.33 12.00
N GLU A 187 -23.30 10.22 11.51
CA GLU A 187 -24.66 10.20 10.97
C GLU A 187 -25.73 10.33 12.06
N GLN A 188 -25.51 9.70 13.22
CA GLN A 188 -26.44 9.77 14.35
C GLN A 188 -26.58 11.21 14.88
N SER A 189 -25.47 11.97 14.95
CA SER A 189 -25.49 13.39 15.33
C SER A 189 -26.24 14.28 14.33
N THR A 190 -26.29 13.89 13.05
CA THR A 190 -26.96 14.67 11.99
C THR A 190 -28.48 14.48 12.04
N LYS A 191 -28.95 13.30 12.46
CA LYS A 191 -30.38 12.96 12.61
C LYS A 191 -31.04 13.59 13.83
N GLU A 192 -30.29 13.88 14.89
CA GLU A 192 -30.82 14.55 16.10
C GLU A 192 -30.91 16.09 15.99
N SER A 193 -30.33 16.68 14.94
CA SER A 193 -30.31 18.14 14.73
C SER A 193 -31.37 18.65 13.73
N GLN A 194 -32.27 17.79 13.26
CA GLN A 194 -33.41 18.13 12.41
C GLN A 194 -34.73 18.00 13.17
#